data_AF-A0A7Y2Y4C7-F1
#
_entry.id   AF-A0A7Y2Y4C7-F1
#
_cell.length_a   1.000
_cell.length_b   1.000
_cell.length_c   1.000
_cell.angle_alpha   90.00
_cell.angle_beta   90.00
_cell.angle_gamma   90.00
#
_symmetry.space_group_name_H-M   'P 1'
#
loop_
_entity.id
_entity.type
_entity.pdbx_description
1 polymer ?
#
loop_
_entity_poly.entity_id
_entity_poly.type
_entity_poly.pdbx_seq_one_letter_code
_entity_poly.pdbx_strand_id
1 'polypeptide(L)'
;MKILKQTRKLIAIFLMVTFLMPSIYSCSDNNVNYLETNQYEKESEGIINAINNYNNSQNSQAFRANSNSVITQQLVDEYLVLLGFSSGELLASDVDNIVTTQLQGRTYNELMQDYNLSSFARLSLNEIKDGAFLDDLVNNPDFQNLSDNEKLIVSLSNSFMDAHRGSGHTIEEATGALIGIIIGAACCGFLGAIGGAIIGALIGGGSK
;
A
#
# COMPACT_ATOMS: atom_id res chain seq x y z
N MET A 1 -17.05 -39.75 -37.66
CA MET A 1 -16.41 -38.41 -37.59
C MET A 1 -17.20 -37.37 -36.74
N LYS A 2 -18.05 -37.80 -35.78
CA LYS A 2 -18.78 -36.88 -34.87
C LYS A 2 -18.20 -36.86 -33.44
N ILE A 3 -17.60 -37.96 -33.00
CA ILE A 3 -17.09 -38.16 -31.64
C ILE A 3 -15.84 -37.31 -31.34
N LEU A 4 -14.95 -37.14 -32.32
CA LEU A 4 -13.72 -36.33 -32.20
C LEU A 4 -13.96 -34.81 -32.03
N LYS A 5 -15.13 -34.29 -32.43
CA LYS A 5 -15.49 -32.88 -32.24
C LYS A 5 -16.05 -32.61 -30.84
N GLN A 6 -16.66 -33.61 -30.19
CA GLN A 6 -17.23 -33.45 -28.85
C GLN A 6 -16.14 -33.49 -27.77
N THR A 7 -15.11 -34.34 -27.93
CA THR A 7 -13.99 -34.40 -26.97
C THR A 7 -13.15 -33.13 -26.94
N ARG A 8 -12.95 -32.45 -28.09
CA ARG A 8 -12.26 -31.15 -28.13
C ARG A 8 -13.02 -30.02 -27.42
N LYS A 9 -14.36 -30.03 -27.47
CA LYS A 9 -15.18 -29.04 -26.76
C LYS A 9 -15.16 -29.25 -25.24
N LEU A 10 -15.16 -30.50 -24.79
CA LEU A 10 -15.07 -30.83 -23.36
C LEU A 10 -13.72 -30.43 -22.76
N ILE A 11 -12.61 -30.63 -23.48
CA ILE A 11 -11.27 -30.24 -23.01
C ILE A 11 -11.12 -28.71 -22.93
N ALA A 12 -11.68 -27.97 -23.90
CA ALA A 12 -11.65 -26.51 -23.89
C ALA A 12 -12.46 -25.91 -22.71
N ILE A 13 -13.60 -26.52 -22.37
CA ILE A 13 -14.42 -26.09 -21.22
C ILE A 13 -13.70 -26.42 -19.90
N PHE A 14 -13.06 -27.60 -19.79
CA PHE A 14 -12.31 -27.97 -18.59
C PHE A 14 -11.10 -27.05 -18.35
N LEU A 15 -10.37 -26.68 -19.42
CA LEU A 15 -9.26 -25.73 -19.35
C LEU A 15 -9.72 -24.30 -19.01
N MET A 16 -10.88 -23.87 -19.50
CA MET A 16 -11.44 -22.56 -19.14
C MET A 16 -11.82 -22.50 -17.66
N VAL A 17 -12.40 -23.57 -17.10
CA VAL A 17 -12.79 -23.59 -15.68
C VAL A 17 -11.56 -23.61 -14.75
N THR A 18 -10.45 -24.22 -15.15
CA THR A 18 -9.18 -24.15 -14.39
C THR A 18 -8.46 -22.81 -14.50
N PHE A 19 -8.70 -22.03 -15.57
CA PHE A 19 -8.10 -20.70 -15.75
C PHE A 19 -8.99 -19.53 -15.32
N LEU A 20 -10.29 -19.76 -15.12
CA LEU A 20 -11.28 -18.77 -14.67
C LEU A 20 -11.75 -18.99 -13.23
N MET A 21 -11.23 -19.98 -12.51
CA MET A 21 -11.23 -19.83 -11.06
C MET A 21 -10.31 -18.67 -10.77
N PRO A 22 -10.80 -17.52 -10.24
CA PRO A 22 -9.90 -16.64 -9.53
C PRO A 22 -9.24 -17.57 -8.52
N SER A 23 -7.93 -17.74 -8.67
CA SER A 23 -7.12 -18.19 -7.58
C SER A 23 -7.42 -17.21 -6.46
N ILE A 24 -8.38 -17.60 -5.60
CA ILE A 24 -8.33 -17.40 -4.17
C ILE A 24 -7.00 -18.08 -3.77
N TYR A 25 -5.89 -17.44 -4.16
CA TYR A 25 -4.72 -17.44 -3.33
C TYR A 25 -5.28 -16.88 -2.05
N SER A 26 -5.58 -17.80 -1.15
CA SER A 26 -5.14 -17.65 0.23
C SER A 26 -3.86 -16.84 0.14
N CYS A 27 -3.94 -15.54 0.42
CA CYS A 27 -2.83 -14.87 1.05
C CYS A 27 -2.45 -15.84 2.15
N SER A 28 -1.28 -16.46 1.96
CA SER A 28 -0.68 -17.35 2.93
C SER A 28 -0.94 -16.70 4.28
N ASP A 29 -1.48 -17.50 5.19
CA ASP A 29 -1.64 -17.21 6.60
C ASP A 29 -0.23 -16.96 7.15
N ASN A 30 0.34 -15.82 6.76
CA ASN A 30 1.58 -15.31 7.27
C ASN A 30 1.18 -14.86 8.65
N ASN A 31 1.40 -15.76 9.61
CA ASN A 31 1.60 -15.45 11.01
C ASN A 31 1.93 -13.96 11.11
N VAL A 32 0.94 -13.17 11.52
CA VAL A 32 1.19 -11.82 11.99
C VAL A 32 1.85 -12.03 13.34
N ASN A 33 3.11 -12.46 13.28
CA ASN A 33 4.04 -12.27 14.37
C ASN A 33 3.93 -10.78 14.64
N TYR A 34 3.44 -10.43 15.82
CA TYR A 34 3.39 -9.06 16.32
C TYR A 34 4.68 -8.35 15.91
N LEU A 35 4.58 -7.51 14.86
CA LEU A 35 5.69 -6.69 14.42
C LEU A 35 5.89 -5.68 15.55
N GLU A 36 7.06 -5.72 16.21
CA GLU A 36 7.39 -4.77 17.27
C GLU A 36 7.35 -3.35 16.71
N THR A 37 6.94 -2.36 17.52
CA THR A 37 6.86 -0.93 17.14
C THR A 37 8.13 -0.44 16.43
N ASN A 38 9.29 -0.92 16.87
CA ASN A 38 10.61 -0.63 16.30
C ASN A 38 10.72 -0.98 14.80
N GLN A 39 9.99 -1.99 14.32
CA GLN A 39 9.99 -2.37 12.92
C GLN A 39 9.17 -1.39 12.07
N TYR A 40 7.99 -0.98 12.54
CA TYR A 40 7.18 0.02 11.80
C TYR A 40 7.87 1.38 11.72
N GLU A 41 8.56 1.79 12.78
CA GLU A 41 9.39 3.01 12.78
C GLU A 41 10.49 2.92 11.73
N LYS A 42 11.29 1.84 11.74
CA LYS A 42 12.38 1.63 10.78
C LYS A 42 11.89 1.63 9.32
N GLU A 43 10.77 0.96 9.06
CA GLU A 43 10.20 0.88 7.70
C GLU A 43 9.59 2.23 7.28
N SER A 44 8.99 2.97 8.20
CA SER A 44 8.47 4.33 7.95
C SER A 44 9.58 5.33 7.62
N GLU A 45 10.66 5.32 8.41
CA GLU A 45 11.87 6.10 8.10
C GLU A 45 12.45 5.69 6.74
N GLY A 46 12.48 4.38 6.47
CA GLY A 46 12.87 3.83 5.20
C GLY A 46 12.05 4.41 4.05
N ILE A 47 10.71 4.40 4.15
CA ILE A 47 9.80 4.91 3.12
C ILE A 47 10.10 6.39 2.85
N ILE A 48 10.25 7.20 3.90
CA ILE A 48 10.58 8.63 3.77
C ILE A 48 11.95 8.83 3.14
N ASN A 49 12.96 8.06 3.53
CA ASN A 49 14.29 8.12 2.94
C ASN A 49 14.26 7.72 1.46
N ALA A 50 13.46 6.72 1.09
CA ALA A 50 13.26 6.30 -0.28
C ALA A 50 12.65 7.46 -1.11
N ILE A 51 11.57 8.07 -0.61
CA ILE A 51 10.93 9.24 -1.23
C ILE A 51 11.89 10.43 -1.33
N ASN A 52 12.69 10.70 -0.29
CA ASN A 52 13.70 11.77 -0.27
C ASN A 52 14.81 11.54 -1.30
N ASN A 53 15.37 10.32 -1.35
CA ASN A 53 16.39 9.95 -2.33
C ASN A 53 15.87 10.16 -3.75
N TYR A 54 14.62 9.82 -3.99
CA TYR A 54 13.98 10.12 -5.26
C TYR A 54 13.82 11.61 -5.51
N ASN A 55 13.20 12.36 -4.58
CA ASN A 55 13.00 13.79 -4.72
C ASN A 55 14.32 14.54 -4.99
N ASN A 56 15.44 14.05 -4.48
CA ASN A 56 16.78 14.60 -4.70
C ASN A 56 17.51 14.02 -5.94
N SER A 57 16.98 12.98 -6.57
CA SER A 57 17.54 12.41 -7.81
C SER A 57 17.17 13.23 -9.04
N GLN A 58 17.98 13.19 -10.09
CA GLN A 58 17.65 13.81 -11.39
C GLN A 58 16.34 13.26 -12.00
N ASN A 59 15.92 12.05 -11.60
CA ASN A 59 14.70 11.40 -12.08
C ASN A 59 13.41 12.08 -11.55
N SER A 60 13.43 12.70 -10.37
CA SER A 60 12.26 13.41 -9.83
C SER A 60 11.93 14.68 -10.59
N GLN A 61 12.94 15.39 -11.13
CA GLN A 61 12.73 16.59 -11.92
C GLN A 61 12.06 16.26 -13.26
N ALA A 62 12.40 15.12 -13.86
CA ALA A 62 11.74 14.63 -15.08
C ALA A 62 10.31 14.10 -14.82
N PHE A 63 10.06 13.48 -13.66
CA PHE A 63 8.74 13.00 -13.27
C PHE A 63 7.79 14.15 -12.89
N ARG A 64 8.28 15.15 -12.15
CA ARG A 64 7.50 16.35 -11.77
C ARG A 64 7.28 17.31 -12.94
N ALA A 65 8.19 17.37 -13.91
CA ALA A 65 8.03 18.19 -15.11
C ALA A 65 7.07 17.59 -16.14
N ASN A 66 6.66 16.33 -15.97
CA ASN A 66 5.82 15.61 -16.91
C ASN A 66 4.63 15.00 -16.16
N SER A 67 3.46 15.63 -16.25
CA SER A 67 2.21 15.19 -15.60
C SER A 67 1.69 13.81 -16.03
N ASN A 68 2.45 13.10 -16.88
CA ASN A 68 2.17 11.77 -17.43
C ASN A 68 3.20 10.72 -16.96
N SER A 69 3.97 11.02 -15.93
CA SER A 69 5.01 10.11 -15.47
C SER A 69 4.37 8.87 -14.80
N VAL A 70 4.43 7.76 -15.53
CA VAL A 70 3.75 6.52 -15.19
C VAL A 70 4.48 5.85 -14.03
N ILE A 71 3.77 5.60 -12.93
CA ILE A 71 4.28 4.73 -11.86
C ILE A 71 4.40 3.32 -12.42
N THR A 72 5.63 2.80 -12.49
CA THR A 72 5.93 1.48 -13.04
C THR A 72 6.32 0.51 -11.93
N GLN A 73 6.16 -0.80 -12.19
CA GLN A 73 6.68 -1.85 -11.30
C GLN A 73 8.16 -1.66 -10.98
N GLN A 74 8.97 -1.34 -12.00
CA GLN A 74 10.41 -1.15 -11.82
C GLN A 74 10.70 -0.03 -10.82
N LEU A 75 9.97 1.08 -10.91
CA LEU A 75 10.11 2.19 -9.99
C LEU A 75 9.78 1.76 -8.56
N VAL A 76 8.68 1.03 -8.35
CA VAL A 76 8.29 0.53 -7.03
C VAL A 76 9.32 -0.45 -6.48
N ASP A 77 9.84 -1.37 -7.30
CA ASP A 77 10.90 -2.31 -6.92
C ASP A 77 12.19 -1.60 -6.51
N GLU A 78 12.58 -0.52 -7.19
CA GLU A 78 13.77 0.28 -6.83
C GLU A 78 13.65 0.82 -5.40
N TYR A 79 12.46 1.30 -4.99
CA TYR A 79 12.24 1.74 -3.61
C TYR A 79 12.20 0.59 -2.61
N LEU A 80 11.52 -0.52 -2.95
CA LEU A 80 11.46 -1.69 -2.08
C LEU A 80 12.86 -2.25 -1.81
N VAL A 81 13.75 -2.24 -2.81
CA VAL A 81 15.16 -2.64 -2.62
C VAL A 81 15.89 -1.71 -1.66
N LEU A 82 15.63 -0.40 -1.65
CA LEU A 82 16.21 0.53 -0.68
C LEU A 82 15.77 0.23 0.76
N LEU A 83 14.61 -0.40 0.94
CA LEU A 83 14.10 -0.85 2.23
C LEU A 83 14.63 -2.24 2.64
N GLY A 84 15.36 -2.91 1.75
CA GLY A 84 15.91 -4.25 1.99
C GLY A 84 15.04 -5.41 1.51
N PHE A 85 13.97 -5.13 0.76
CA PHE A 85 13.17 -6.14 0.07
C PHE A 85 13.82 -6.58 -1.25
N SER A 86 13.32 -7.68 -1.81
CA SER A 86 13.74 -8.16 -3.14
C SER A 86 12.90 -7.51 -4.25
N SER A 87 13.49 -7.28 -5.43
CA SER A 87 12.70 -6.87 -6.61
C SER A 87 11.69 -7.96 -6.97
N GLY A 88 10.46 -7.54 -7.29
CA GLY A 88 9.34 -8.43 -7.60
C GLY A 88 8.67 -9.06 -6.38
N GLU A 89 9.04 -8.66 -5.16
CA GLU A 89 8.39 -9.14 -3.93
C GLU A 89 6.95 -8.61 -3.79
N LEU A 90 6.70 -7.39 -4.28
CA LEU A 90 5.35 -6.90 -4.57
C LEU A 90 5.03 -7.19 -6.04
N LEU A 91 3.92 -7.87 -6.32
CA LEU A 91 3.60 -8.29 -7.69
C LEU A 91 3.17 -7.09 -8.55
N ALA A 92 3.48 -7.17 -9.85
CA ALA A 92 3.04 -6.16 -10.83
C ALA A 92 1.52 -5.97 -10.85
N SER A 93 0.75 -7.03 -10.61
CA SER A 93 -0.71 -6.95 -10.47
C SER A 93 -1.15 -6.13 -9.26
N ASP A 94 -0.40 -6.20 -8.15
CA ASP A 94 -0.72 -5.48 -6.92
C ASP A 94 -0.40 -4.00 -7.10
N VAL A 95 0.74 -3.68 -7.71
CA VAL A 95 1.10 -2.30 -8.08
C VAL A 95 0.05 -1.69 -8.99
N ASP A 96 -0.36 -2.40 -10.04
CA ASP A 96 -1.38 -1.90 -10.99
C ASP A 96 -2.74 -1.68 -10.30
N ASN A 97 -3.12 -2.57 -9.38
CA ASN A 97 -4.34 -2.44 -8.60
C ASN A 97 -4.29 -1.22 -7.66
N ILE A 98 -3.17 -1.02 -6.95
CA ILE A 98 -2.99 0.12 -6.05
C ILE A 98 -3.01 1.43 -6.84
N VAL A 99 -2.24 1.52 -7.94
CA VAL A 99 -2.19 2.70 -8.81
C VAL A 99 -3.57 3.02 -9.35
N THR A 100 -4.26 2.04 -9.94
CA THR A 100 -5.61 2.23 -10.49
C THR A 100 -6.58 2.71 -9.43
N THR A 101 -6.52 2.11 -8.24
CA THR A 101 -7.42 2.46 -7.13
C THR A 101 -7.17 3.87 -6.61
N GLN A 102 -5.92 4.31 -6.53
CA GLN A 102 -5.59 5.69 -6.14
C GLN A 102 -5.98 6.70 -7.21
N LEU A 103 -5.76 6.39 -8.49
CA LEU A 103 -6.13 7.25 -9.60
C LEU A 103 -7.65 7.42 -9.79
N GLN A 104 -8.47 6.59 -9.13
CA GLN A 104 -9.92 6.81 -9.05
C GLN A 104 -10.29 8.10 -8.29
N GLY A 105 -9.32 8.77 -7.64
CA GLY A 105 -9.53 10.09 -7.04
C GLY A 105 -10.42 10.06 -5.81
N ARG A 106 -10.51 8.90 -5.14
CA ARG A 106 -11.28 8.75 -3.91
C ARG A 106 -10.63 9.56 -2.79
N THR A 107 -11.45 10.28 -2.04
CA THR A 107 -11.01 11.04 -0.87
C THR A 107 -10.64 10.09 0.26
N TYR A 108 -9.79 10.57 1.18
CA TYR A 108 -9.41 9.83 2.38
C TYR A 108 -10.62 9.30 3.17
N ASN A 109 -11.66 10.13 3.32
CA ASN A 109 -12.86 9.78 4.07
C ASN A 109 -13.70 8.71 3.37
N GLU A 110 -13.78 8.73 2.04
CA GLU A 110 -14.47 7.71 1.25
C GLU A 110 -13.76 6.35 1.40
N LEU A 111 -12.42 6.33 1.33
CA LEU A 111 -11.65 5.09 1.51
C LEU A 111 -11.86 4.49 2.90
N MET A 112 -11.86 5.30 3.96
CA MET A 112 -12.10 4.77 5.31
C MET A 112 -13.50 4.15 5.48
N GLN A 113 -14.49 4.56 4.69
CA GLN A 113 -15.82 3.96 4.69
C GLN A 113 -15.84 2.64 3.90
N ASP A 114 -15.13 2.58 2.78
CA ASP A 114 -15.08 1.42 1.90
C ASP A 114 -14.38 0.21 2.53
N TYR A 115 -13.34 0.43 3.34
CA TYR A 115 -12.54 -0.65 3.93
C TYR A 115 -13.08 -1.21 5.26
N ASN A 116 -14.31 -0.86 5.65
CA ASN A 116 -15.00 -1.35 6.85
C ASN A 116 -14.14 -1.34 8.13
N LEU A 117 -13.33 -0.30 8.30
CA LEU A 117 -12.49 -0.12 9.47
C LEU A 117 -13.36 0.08 10.73
N SER A 118 -12.90 -0.39 11.88
CA SER A 118 -13.52 -0.14 13.17
C SER A 118 -13.55 1.36 13.50
N SER A 119 -14.43 1.74 14.43
CA SER A 119 -14.53 3.13 14.87
C SER A 119 -13.23 3.65 15.47
N PHE A 120 -12.52 2.84 16.23
CA PHE A 120 -11.22 3.23 16.80
C PHE A 120 -10.20 3.47 15.68
N ALA A 121 -10.02 2.52 14.75
CA ALA A 121 -9.08 2.66 13.64
C ALA A 121 -9.36 3.92 12.81
N ARG A 122 -10.63 4.19 12.48
CA ARG A 122 -11.02 5.42 11.75
C ARG A 122 -10.70 6.70 12.51
N LEU A 123 -11.00 6.75 13.80
CA LEU A 123 -10.71 7.94 14.62
C LEU A 123 -9.21 8.19 14.69
N SER A 124 -8.43 7.15 15.00
CA SER A 124 -6.97 7.21 15.02
C SER A 124 -6.39 7.68 13.70
N LEU A 125 -6.86 7.12 12.58
CA LEU A 125 -6.39 7.48 11.24
C LEU A 125 -6.72 8.94 10.87
N ASN A 126 -7.89 9.44 11.25
CA ASN A 126 -8.21 10.86 11.08
C ASN A 126 -7.30 11.76 11.89
N GLU A 127 -7.03 11.43 13.16
CA GLU A 127 -6.10 12.18 14.00
C GLU A 127 -4.69 12.18 13.42
N ILE A 128 -4.21 11.00 12.96
CA ILE A 128 -2.91 10.84 12.30
C ILE A 128 -2.82 11.69 11.03
N LYS A 129 -3.86 11.67 10.18
CA LYS A 129 -3.93 12.48 8.96
C LYS A 129 -3.86 13.99 9.28
N ASP A 130 -4.43 14.42 10.40
CA ASP A 130 -4.37 15.81 10.86
C ASP A 130 -3.04 16.15 11.56
N GLY A 131 -2.08 15.22 11.54
CA GLY A 131 -0.72 15.40 12.04
C GLY A 131 -0.53 15.04 13.51
N ALA A 132 -1.49 14.34 14.14
CA ALA A 132 -1.29 13.79 15.47
C ALA A 132 -0.31 12.60 15.40
N PHE A 133 0.47 12.43 16.48
CA PHE A 133 1.16 11.19 16.76
C PHE A 133 0.48 10.56 17.98
N LEU A 134 0.07 9.31 17.85
CA LEU A 134 -0.62 8.58 18.91
C LEU A 134 0.41 7.89 19.79
N ASP A 135 0.81 8.59 20.86
CA ASP A 135 1.67 8.02 21.90
C ASP A 135 1.01 6.78 22.51
N ASP A 136 1.83 5.78 22.85
CA ASP A 136 1.41 4.57 23.57
C ASP A 136 0.30 3.75 22.88
N LEU A 137 0.17 3.89 21.56
CA LEU A 137 -0.83 3.20 20.74
C LEU A 137 -0.87 1.69 21.02
N VAL A 138 0.30 1.06 21.17
CA VAL A 138 0.41 -0.40 21.39
C VAL A 138 -0.11 -0.83 22.76
N ASN A 139 -0.09 0.03 23.79
CA ASN A 139 -0.66 -0.33 25.09
C ASN A 139 -2.14 0.04 25.23
N ASN A 140 -2.72 0.71 24.23
CA ASN A 140 -4.14 1.04 24.23
C ASN A 140 -5.02 -0.23 24.08
N PRO A 141 -5.96 -0.51 25.00
CA PRO A 141 -6.84 -1.67 24.89
C PRO A 141 -7.69 -1.71 23.62
N ASP A 142 -8.14 -0.56 23.12
CA ASP A 142 -8.93 -0.49 21.89
C ASP A 142 -8.07 -0.82 20.67
N PHE A 143 -6.80 -0.43 20.67
CA PHE A 143 -5.83 -0.82 19.65
C PHE A 143 -5.58 -2.34 19.69
N GLN A 144 -5.44 -2.94 20.87
CA GLN A 144 -5.24 -4.38 21.00
C GLN A 144 -6.41 -5.21 20.46
N ASN A 145 -7.61 -4.65 20.47
CA ASN A 145 -8.83 -5.28 19.94
C ASN A 145 -9.01 -5.10 18.42
N LEU A 146 -8.17 -4.33 17.76
CA LEU A 146 -8.19 -4.20 16.30
C LEU A 146 -7.81 -5.52 15.61
N SER A 147 -8.32 -5.71 14.39
CA SER A 147 -7.81 -6.76 13.52
C SER A 147 -6.35 -6.50 13.15
N ASP A 148 -5.61 -7.56 12.78
CA ASP A 148 -4.20 -7.43 12.43
C ASP A 148 -3.94 -6.45 11.29
N ASN A 149 -4.85 -6.42 10.30
CA ASN A 149 -4.78 -5.47 9.20
C ASN A 149 -5.00 -4.03 9.65
N GLU A 150 -5.92 -3.80 10.59
CA GLU A 150 -6.13 -2.47 11.16
C GLU A 150 -4.95 -2.04 12.04
N LYS A 151 -4.36 -2.95 12.82
CA LYS A 151 -3.14 -2.68 13.59
C LYS A 151 -2.02 -2.24 12.66
N LEU A 152 -1.81 -2.98 11.56
CA LEU A 152 -0.84 -2.63 10.52
C LEU A 152 -1.09 -1.22 9.97
N ILE A 153 -2.31 -0.95 9.51
CA ILE A 153 -2.67 0.34 8.88
C ILE A 153 -2.43 1.48 9.86
N VAL A 154 -2.93 1.38 11.10
CA VAL A 154 -2.82 2.43 12.11
C VAL A 154 -1.36 2.61 12.55
N SER A 155 -0.64 1.53 12.86
CA SER A 155 0.76 1.62 13.29
C SER A 155 1.67 2.19 12.22
N LEU A 156 1.58 1.69 10.98
CA LEU A 156 2.41 2.19 9.89
C LEU A 156 2.07 3.65 9.56
N SER A 157 0.79 4.03 9.58
CA SER A 157 0.38 5.42 9.37
C SER A 157 0.90 6.35 10.48
N ASN A 158 0.84 5.90 11.74
CA ASN A 158 1.30 6.68 12.89
C ASN A 158 2.82 6.90 12.83
N SER A 159 3.59 5.84 12.59
CA SER A 159 5.04 5.91 12.43
C SER A 159 5.46 6.72 11.20
N PHE A 160 4.76 6.59 10.07
CA PHE A 160 5.00 7.39 8.87
C PHE A 160 4.78 8.88 9.13
N MET A 161 3.67 9.25 9.77
CA MET A 161 3.39 10.66 10.06
C MET A 161 4.37 11.25 11.06
N ASP A 162 4.82 10.49 12.05
CA ASP A 162 5.85 10.95 12.97
C ASP A 162 7.16 11.27 12.24
N ALA A 163 7.63 10.33 11.43
CA ALA A 163 8.83 10.52 10.64
C ALA A 163 8.66 11.64 9.58
N HIS A 164 7.44 11.87 9.09
CA HIS A 164 7.13 12.94 8.14
C HIS A 164 7.23 14.34 8.78
N ARG A 165 6.86 14.50 10.06
CA ARG A 165 6.83 15.83 10.75
C ARG A 165 8.17 16.58 10.73
N GLY A 166 9.30 15.86 10.56
CA GLY A 166 10.64 16.45 10.45
C GLY A 166 11.23 16.51 9.04
N SER A 167 10.51 16.02 8.02
CA SER A 167 11.09 15.68 6.71
C SER A 167 11.05 16.79 5.65
N GLY A 168 10.22 17.83 5.84
CA GLY A 168 10.04 18.92 4.87
C GLY A 168 9.21 18.54 3.62
N HIS A 169 8.59 17.36 3.62
CA HIS A 169 7.64 16.93 2.59
C HIS A 169 6.30 17.69 2.66
N THR A 170 5.54 17.65 1.57
CA THR A 170 4.25 18.33 1.45
C THR A 170 3.11 17.53 2.10
N ILE A 171 2.03 18.23 2.47
CA ILE A 171 0.84 17.59 3.05
C ILE A 171 0.14 16.68 2.03
N GLU A 172 0.26 16.97 0.74
CA GLU A 172 -0.24 16.14 -0.36
C GLU A 172 0.54 14.83 -0.48
N GLU A 173 1.88 14.87 -0.35
CA GLU A 173 2.72 13.65 -0.29
C GLU A 173 2.33 12.78 0.92
N ALA A 174 2.14 13.40 2.10
CA ALA A 174 1.71 12.66 3.29
C ALA A 174 0.33 12.04 3.13
N THR A 175 -0.64 12.83 2.66
CA THR A 175 -2.02 12.36 2.48
C THR A 175 -2.07 11.24 1.44
N GLY A 176 -1.33 11.39 0.34
CA GLY A 176 -1.19 10.36 -0.68
C GLY A 176 -0.61 9.06 -0.10
N ALA A 177 0.47 9.15 0.69
CA ALA A 177 1.07 8.00 1.34
C ALA A 177 0.09 7.28 2.28
N LEU A 178 -0.65 8.02 3.11
CA LEU A 178 -1.65 7.45 4.03
C LEU A 178 -2.77 6.73 3.27
N ILE A 179 -3.26 7.32 2.17
CA ILE A 179 -4.23 6.67 1.27
C ILE A 179 -3.64 5.37 0.71
N GLY A 180 -2.37 5.39 0.33
CA GLY A 180 -1.63 4.24 -0.16
C GLY A 180 -1.45 3.12 0.84
N ILE A 181 -1.15 3.44 2.09
CA ILE A 181 -1.07 2.46 3.18
C ILE A 181 -2.41 1.72 3.30
N ILE A 182 -3.53 2.45 3.34
CA ILE A 182 -4.87 1.85 3.48
C ILE A 182 -5.19 0.91 2.31
N ILE A 183 -5.03 1.39 1.07
CA ILE A 183 -5.33 0.60 -0.14
C ILE A 183 -4.40 -0.61 -0.25
N GLY A 184 -3.11 -0.39 -0.02
CA GLY A 184 -2.08 -1.40 -0.15
C GLY A 184 -2.20 -2.50 0.89
N ALA A 185 -2.44 -2.15 2.15
CA ALA A 185 -2.69 -3.11 3.22
C ALA A 185 -3.89 -4.00 2.91
N ALA A 186 -4.97 -3.42 2.40
CA ALA A 186 -6.15 -4.17 2.01
C ALA A 186 -5.94 -5.07 0.76
N CYS A 187 -4.96 -4.74 -0.10
CA CYS A 187 -4.66 -5.51 -1.30
C CYS A 187 -3.78 -6.72 -1.00
N CYS A 188 -2.64 -6.52 -0.34
CA CYS A 188 -1.63 -7.57 -0.13
C CYS A 188 -0.88 -7.43 1.20
N GLY A 189 -1.54 -6.88 2.22
CA GLY A 189 -1.01 -6.82 3.59
C GLY A 189 0.21 -5.90 3.72
N PHE A 190 1.16 -6.29 4.55
CA PHE A 190 2.31 -5.46 4.93
C PHE A 190 3.11 -4.90 3.74
N LEU A 191 3.52 -5.77 2.80
CA LEU A 191 4.26 -5.35 1.61
C LEU A 191 3.44 -4.41 0.72
N GLY A 192 2.13 -4.70 0.61
CA GLY A 192 1.19 -3.81 -0.07
C GLY A 192 1.10 -2.46 0.60
N ALA A 193 1.06 -2.40 1.93
CA ALA A 193 1.00 -1.15 2.69
C ALA A 193 2.24 -0.28 2.44
N ILE A 194 3.43 -0.89 2.43
CA ILE A 194 4.70 -0.20 2.12
C ILE A 194 4.70 0.30 0.67
N GLY A 195 4.43 -0.60 -0.29
CA GLY A 195 4.40 -0.25 -1.71
C GLY A 195 3.34 0.80 -2.01
N GLY A 196 2.17 0.69 -1.36
CA GLY A 196 1.10 1.66 -1.44
C GLY A 196 1.49 3.01 -0.90
N ALA A 197 2.17 3.08 0.25
CA ALA A 197 2.70 4.34 0.79
C ALA A 197 3.62 5.05 -0.22
N ILE A 198 4.53 4.31 -0.85
CA ILE A 198 5.44 4.82 -1.88
C ILE A 198 4.65 5.36 -3.07
N ILE A 199 3.76 4.54 -3.66
CA ILE A 199 2.93 4.92 -4.81
C ILE A 199 2.10 6.17 -4.49
N GLY A 200 1.47 6.18 -3.32
CA GLY A 200 0.64 7.28 -2.84
C GLY A 200 1.41 8.58 -2.66
N ALA A 201 2.59 8.52 -2.04
CA ALA A 201 3.45 9.70 -1.89
C ALA A 201 3.85 10.29 -3.25
N LEU A 202 4.15 9.43 -4.23
CA LEU A 202 4.53 9.86 -5.58
C LEU A 202 3.39 10.55 -6.32
N ILE A 203 2.16 10.02 -6.23
CA ILE A 203 0.96 10.65 -6.81
C ILE A 203 0.65 11.98 -6.11
N GLY A 204 0.67 11.99 -4.78
CA GLY A 204 0.42 13.19 -3.97
C GLY A 204 1.41 14.31 -4.28
N GLY A 205 2.71 13.99 -4.38
CA GLY A 205 3.76 14.96 -4.69
C GLY A 205 3.82 15.44 -6.14
N GLY A 206 3.17 14.71 -7.07
CA GLY A 206 3.05 15.09 -8.49
C GLY A 206 1.89 16.04 -8.78
N SER A 207 0.97 16.24 -7.85
CA SER A 207 -0.26 17.04 -8.05
C SER A 207 -0.07 18.57 -7.94
N LYS A 208 1.12 19.09 -8.29
CA LYS A 208 1.46 20.52 -8.24
C LYS A 208 1.23 21.25 -9.56
#